data_AF-A0A1F9C288-F1
#
_entry.id   AF-A0A1F9C288-F1
#
_cell.length_a   1.000
_cell.length_b   1.000
_cell.length_c   1.000
_cell.angle_alpha   90.00
_cell.angle_beta   90.00
_cell.angle_gamma   90.00
#
_symmetry.space_group_name_H-M   'P 1'
#
loop_
_entity.id
_entity.type
_entity.pdbx_description
1 polymer ?
#
loop_
_entity_poly.entity_id
_entity_poly.type
_entity_poly.pdbx_seq_one_letter_code
_entity_poly.pdbx_strand_id
1 'polypeptide(L)' 'MEAGKKFIDNLKLFSLLANIGDAKSLVIHPASTTHQQLTPEERLETGVTDDFIRLSVGLENIDDILEDLDQALRKQ' A
#
# COMPACT_ATOMS: atom_id res chain seq x y z
N MET A 1 7.97 -7.29 5.30
CA MET A 1 8.44 -5.89 5.33
C MET A 1 9.22 -5.45 4.08
N GLU A 2 10.42 -5.97 3.79
CA GLU A 2 11.26 -5.55 2.62
C GLU A 2 10.52 -5.61 1.28
N ALA A 3 9.89 -6.75 1.02
CA ALA A 3 8.99 -7.00 -0.10
C ALA A 3 7.97 -5.87 -0.29
N GLY A 4 7.10 -5.64 0.70
CA GLY A 4 6.04 -4.63 0.64
C GLY A 4 6.56 -3.21 0.41
N LYS A 5 7.71 -2.86 1.00
CA LYS A 5 8.37 -1.59 0.75
C LYS A 5 8.84 -1.47 -0.70
N LYS A 6 9.51 -2.51 -1.22
CA LYS A 6 9.98 -2.55 -2.61
C LYS A 6 8.82 -2.49 -3.61
N PHE A 7 7.69 -3.12 -3.30
CA PHE A 7 6.47 -2.97 -4.09
C PHE A 7 6.00 -1.51 -4.12
N ILE A 8 5.84 -0.87 -2.96
CA ILE A 8 5.41 0.53 -2.86
C ILE A 8 6.36 1.46 -3.62
N ASP A 9 7.67 1.30 -3.43
CA ASP A 9 8.70 2.12 -4.08
C ASP A 9 8.71 1.98 -5.61
N ASN A 10 8.16 0.88 -6.14
CA ASN A 10 8.06 0.64 -7.58
C ASN A 10 6.75 1.14 -8.21
N LEU A 11 5.74 1.51 -7.42
CA LEU A 11 4.49 2.07 -7.94
C LEU A 11 4.74 3.45 -8.56
N LYS A 12 4.14 3.70 -9.72
CA LYS A 12 4.29 4.95 -10.46
C LYS A 12 3.03 5.80 -10.44
N LEU A 13 1.87 5.17 -10.26
CA LEU A 13 0.57 5.83 -10.23
C LEU A 13 0.12 6.09 -8.78
N PHE A 14 0.24 5.10 -7.91
CA PHE A 14 -0.19 5.21 -6.52
C PHE A 14 0.70 6.16 -5.71
N SER A 15 0.08 7.04 -4.93
CA SER A 15 0.78 7.94 -4.00
C SER A 15 0.83 7.38 -2.58
N LEU A 16 1.99 7.48 -1.91
CA LEU A 16 2.16 7.04 -0.52
C LEU A 16 1.57 8.06 0.46
N LEU A 17 0.27 7.98 0.72
CA LEU A 17 -0.44 8.91 1.61
C LEU A 17 -1.48 8.18 2.48
N ALA A 18 -1.60 8.62 3.73
CA ALA A 18 -2.42 7.97 4.75
C ALA A 18 -3.92 8.36 4.75
N ASN A 19 -4.45 8.91 3.65
CA ASN A 19 -5.88 9.24 3.49
C ASN A 19 -6.65 8.14 2.73
N ILE A 20 -7.97 8.33 2.60
CA ILE A 20 -8.92 7.44 1.90
C ILE A 20 -9.94 8.32 1.16
N GLY A 21 -10.37 7.88 -0.02
CA GLY A 21 -11.48 8.52 -0.75
C GLY A 21 -11.08 9.75 -1.58
N ASP A 22 -9.81 9.84 -1.96
CA ASP A 22 -9.33 10.84 -2.92
C ASP A 22 -9.66 10.42 -4.36
N ALA A 23 -9.67 11.37 -5.30
CA ALA A 23 -9.75 11.07 -6.72
C ALA A 23 -8.49 10.35 -7.23
N LYS A 24 -7.37 10.49 -6.52
CA LYS A 24 -6.12 9.78 -6.81
C LYS A 24 -6.03 8.44 -6.06
N SER A 25 -5.40 7.47 -6.69
CA SER A 25 -5.05 6.19 -6.11
C SER A 25 -3.92 6.32 -5.08
N LEU A 26 -4.12 5.71 -3.90
CA LEU A 26 -3.22 5.82 -2.74
C LEU A 26 -2.82 4.45 -2.22
N VAL A 27 -1.60 4.37 -1.69
CA VAL A 27 -1.05 3.16 -1.08
C VAL A 27 -0.45 3.47 0.28
N ILE A 28 -0.59 2.56 1.25
CA ILE A 28 0.20 2.58 2.48
C ILE A 28 0.61 1.17 2.91
N HIS A 29 1.67 1.11 3.71
CA HIS A 29 2.02 -0.06 4.52
C HIS A 29 1.68 0.25 5.99
N PRO A 30 0.53 -0.21 6.52
CA PRO A 30 0.03 0.21 7.83
C PRO A 30 1.02 -0.06 8.98
N ALA A 31 1.73 -1.20 8.95
CA ALA A 31 2.72 -1.55 9.96
C ALA A 31 3.89 -0.54 10.07
N SER A 32 4.27 0.14 8.98
CA SER A 32 5.30 1.20 9.01
C SER A 32 4.75 2.62 8.90
N THR A 33 3.43 2.80 9.00
CA THR A 33 2.78 4.12 8.86
C THR A 33 1.78 4.33 9.98
N THR A 34 0.49 4.07 9.74
CA THR A 34 -0.62 4.39 10.64
C THR A 34 -0.61 3.58 11.93
N HIS A 35 -0.08 2.35 11.91
CA HIS A 35 -0.03 1.44 13.05
C HIS A 35 1.39 1.26 13.59
N GLN A 36 2.32 2.16 13.21
CA GLN A 36 3.73 2.03 13.60
C GLN A 36 3.96 2.09 15.12
N GLN A 37 3.05 2.71 15.86
CA GLN A 37 3.16 2.86 17.33
C GLN A 37 2.69 1.62 18.10
N LEU A 38 1.99 0.69 17.46
CA LEU A 38 1.54 -0.56 18.06
C LEU A 38 2.67 -1.60 18.08
N THR A 39 2.67 -2.48 19.08
CA THR A 39 3.55 -3.66 19.10
C THR A 39 3.16 -4.66 17.99
N PRO A 40 4.04 -5.59 17.60
CA PRO A 40 3.70 -6.62 16.62
C PRO A 40 2.44 -7.42 16.99
N GLU A 41 2.24 -7.71 18.27
CA GLU A 41 1.08 -8.45 18.78
C GLU A 41 -0.20 -7.62 18.64
N GLU A 42 -0.18 -6.34 19.06
CA GLU A 42 -1.31 -5.41 18.94
C GLU A 42 -1.70 -5.18 17.46
N ARG A 43 -0.72 -5.10 16.56
CA ARG A 43 -0.99 -5.01 15.11
C ARG A 43 -1.70 -6.25 14.61
N LEU A 44 -1.24 -7.43 15.01
CA LEU A 44 -1.84 -8.70 14.61
C LEU A 44 -3.29 -8.82 15.11
N GLU A 45 -3.58 -8.36 16.33
CA GLU A 45 -4.94 -8.30 16.88
C GLU A 45 -5.87 -7.39 16.05
N THR A 46 -5.34 -6.32 15.46
CA THR A 46 -6.10 -5.46 14.52
C THR A 46 -6.20 -6.02 13.10
N GLY A 47 -5.59 -7.19 12.83
CA GLY A 47 -5.52 -7.80 11.50
C GLY A 47 -4.44 -7.22 10.59
N VAL A 48 -3.54 -6.40 11.12
CA VAL A 48 -2.41 -5.81 10.37
C VAL A 48 -1.18 -6.69 10.51
N THR A 49 -0.77 -7.31 9.42
CA THR A 49 0.49 -8.07 9.31
C THR A 49 1.63 -7.18 8.77
N ASP A 50 2.89 -7.60 8.95
CA ASP A 50 4.09 -6.87 8.50
C ASP A 50 4.32 -6.87 6.96
N ASP A 51 3.44 -7.55 6.23
CA ASP A 51 3.36 -7.57 4.77
C ASP A 51 2.04 -6.98 4.25
N PHE A 52 1.18 -6.50 5.14
CA PHE A 52 -0.12 -5.95 4.77
C PHE A 52 0.04 -4.62 4.02
N ILE A 53 -0.51 -4.55 2.81
CA ILE A 53 -0.57 -3.33 2.00
C ILE A 53 -2.03 -2.93 1.85
N ARG A 54 -2.32 -1.63 2.06
CA ARG A 54 -3.66 -1.06 1.85
C ARG A 54 -3.63 -0.18 0.60
N LEU A 55 -4.55 -0.45 -0.32
CA LEU A 55 -4.82 0.39 -1.49
C LEU A 55 -6.14 1.16 -1.30
N SER A 56 -6.14 2.45 -1.61
CA SER A 56 -7.35 3.24 -1.84
C SER A 56 -7.40 3.54 -3.33
N VAL A 57 -8.34 2.93 -4.05
CA VAL A 57 -8.45 3.07 -5.50
C VAL A 57 -9.14 4.38 -5.83
N GLY A 58 -8.49 5.20 -6.66
CA GLY A 58 -9.00 6.48 -7.14
C GLY A 58 -9.91 6.32 -8.36
N LEU A 59 -9.96 7.37 -9.18
CA LEU A 59 -10.81 7.49 -10.37
C LEU A 59 -10.02 7.41 -11.68
N GLU A 60 -8.76 6.97 -11.63
CA GLU A 60 -7.94 6.75 -12.81
C GLU A 60 -8.49 5.63 -13.71
N ASN A 61 -7.95 5.51 -14.93
CA ASN A 61 -8.32 4.42 -15.81
C ASN A 61 -7.93 3.08 -15.18
N ILE A 62 -8.85 2.12 -15.22
CA ILE A 62 -8.64 0.78 -14.67
C ILE A 62 -7.43 0.08 -15.30
N ASP A 63 -7.18 0.27 -16.60
CA ASP A 63 -6.06 -0.36 -17.28
C ASP A 63 -4.72 0.18 -16.76
N ASP A 64 -4.62 1.48 -16.51
CA ASP A 64 -3.42 2.11 -15.94
C ASP A 64 -3.16 1.63 -14.50
N ILE A 65 -4.23 1.46 -13.71
CA ILE A 65 -4.14 0.93 -12.34
C ILE A 65 -3.62 -0.52 -12.36
N LEU A 66 -4.18 -1.37 -13.23
CA LEU A 66 -3.78 -2.76 -13.33
C LEU A 66 -2.34 -2.90 -13.83
N GLU A 67 -1.94 -2.10 -14.82
CA GLU A 67 -0.57 -2.08 -15.34
C GLU A 67 0.43 -1.64 -14.27
N ASP A 68 0.11 -0.60 -13.47
CA ASP A 68 1.00 -0.14 -12.41
C ASP A 68 1.18 -1.18 -11.30
N LEU A 69 0.10 -1.89 -10.94
CA LEU A 69 0.16 -2.97 -9.97
C LEU A 69 0.96 -4.17 -10.49
N ASP A 70 0.71 -4.62 -11.73
CA ASP A 70 1.43 -5.75 -12.34
C ASP A 70 2.93 -5.45 -12.47
N GLN A 71 3.29 -4.27 -12.98
CA GLN A 71 4.71 -3.91 -13.12
C GLN A 71 5.43 -3.77 -11.77
N ALA A 72 4.75 -3.27 -10.73
CA ALA A 72 5.34 -3.16 -9.39
C ALA A 72 5.50 -4.53 -8.72
N LEU A 73 4.53 -5.44 -8.88
CA LEU A 73 4.60 -6.81 -8.36
C LEU A 73 5.69 -7.65 -9.03
N ARG A 74 5.95 -7.47 -10.33
CA ARG A 74 7.04 -8.18 -11.03
C ARG A 74 8.44 -7.75 -10.58
N LYS A 75 8.56 -6.56 -9.97
CA LYS A 75 9.83 -5.99 -9.52
C LYS A 75 10.13 -6.26 -8.04
N GLN A 76 9.23 -6.92 -7.33
CA GLN A 76 9.37 -7.25 -5.90
C GLN A 76 10.60 -8.11 -5.57
#